data_AF-A0A7S3ITE1-F1
#
_entry.id   AF-A0A7S3ITE1-F1
#
_cell.length_a   1.000
_cell.length_b   1.000
_cell.length_c   1.000
_cell.angle_alpha   90.00
_cell.angle_beta   90.00
_cell.angle_gamma   90.00
#
_symmetry.space_group_name_H-M   'P 1'
#
loop_
_entity.id
_entity.type
_entity.pdbx_description
1 polymer ?
#
loop_
_entity_poly.entity_id
_entity_poly.type
_entity_poly.pdbx_seq_one_letter_code
_entity_poly.pdbx_strand_id
1 'polypeptide(L)'
;MLITHMLKILRFIVILFFLSYFTGLIWFVFSEMQFLGGAEENYISAFNKDQFSNYDNTISLTYFAFTTLTTVGLGDYHPFSNNERILCSFIMLFGVTCTSYLMDNFSRMLQALRNIDKNHEESERFHLFLGTLRKFNDYVRISDTFETKLEAYFQYRWQFNRNLAVSTPEDEQIFEELPGRLQTQLYVEYLFKNFMDIYSKILDINQTRYEFKR
;
A
#
# COMPACT_ATOMS: atom_id res chain seq x y z
N MET A 1 -12.40 2.85 4.72
CA MET A 1 -11.21 2.09 4.28
C MET A 1 -9.91 2.85 4.53
N LEU A 2 -9.77 4.10 4.05
CA LEU A 2 -8.57 4.94 4.25
C LEU A 2 -8.25 5.25 5.71
N ILE A 3 -9.27 5.67 6.48
CA ILE A 3 -9.14 5.95 7.92
C ILE A 3 -8.55 4.74 8.67
N THR A 4 -8.95 3.52 8.31
CA THR A 4 -8.41 2.30 8.91
C THR A 4 -6.92 2.10 8.63
N HIS A 5 -6.44 2.44 7.43
CA HIS A 5 -5.01 2.38 7.09
C HIS A 5 -4.22 3.47 7.82
N MET A 6 -4.77 4.69 7.90
CA MET A 6 -4.19 5.79 8.66
C MET A 6 -4.06 5.45 10.15
N LEU A 7 -5.09 4.86 10.75
CA LEU A 7 -5.05 4.42 12.15
C LEU A 7 -4.00 3.32 12.40
N LYS A 8 -3.79 2.40 11.44
CA LYS A 8 -2.73 1.38 11.52
C LYS A 8 -1.34 2.01 11.52
N ILE A 9 -1.09 2.99 10.63
CA ILE A 9 0.18 3.72 10.57
C ILE A 9 0.41 4.50 11.86
N LEU A 10 -0.60 5.23 12.35
CA LEU A 10 -0.50 5.98 13.60
C LEU A 10 -0.18 5.06 14.79
N ARG A 11 -0.89 3.93 14.91
CA ARG A 11 -0.61 2.91 15.93
C ARG A 11 0.84 2.42 15.85
N PHE A 12 1.36 2.20 14.64
CA PHE A 12 2.74 1.78 14.45
C PHE A 12 3.74 2.86 14.88
N ILE A 13 3.51 4.13 14.53
CA ILE A 13 4.37 5.26 14.95
C ILE A 13 4.45 5.32 16.49
N VAL A 14 3.32 5.15 17.18
CA VAL A 14 3.28 5.11 18.64
C VAL A 14 4.08 3.92 19.19
N ILE A 15 3.91 2.72 18.62
CA ILE A 15 4.68 1.53 19.00
C ILE A 15 6.18 1.75 18.78
N LEU A 16 6.57 2.36 17.66
CA LEU A 16 7.97 2.64 17.33
C LEU A 16 8.59 3.61 18.33
N PHE A 17 7.84 4.63 18.78
CA PHE A 17 8.30 5.57 19.80
C PHE A 17 8.56 4.87 21.15
N PHE A 18 7.65 3.99 21.59
CA PHE A 18 7.87 3.17 22.79
C PHE A 18 9.06 2.23 22.61
N LEU A 19 9.19 1.59 21.45
CA LEU A 19 10.31 0.69 21.13
C LEU A 19 11.65 1.42 21.17
N SER A 20 11.73 2.66 20.66
CA SER A 20 12.94 3.48 20.75
C SER A 20 13.28 3.85 22.18
N TYR A 21 12.28 4.13 23.02
CA TYR A 21 12.51 4.42 24.44
C TYR A 21 13.12 3.22 25.16
N PHE A 22 12.55 2.02 25.01
CA PHE A 22 13.10 0.81 25.63
C PHE A 22 14.48 0.45 25.07
N THR A 23 14.69 0.61 23.76
CA THR A 23 15.99 0.36 23.14
C THR A 23 17.06 1.33 23.67
N GLY A 24 16.71 2.61 23.86
CA GLY A 24 17.58 3.61 24.46
C GLY A 24 17.93 3.29 25.91
N LEU A 25 16.99 2.76 26.70
CA LEU A 25 17.28 2.28 28.06
C LEU A 25 18.19 1.05 28.09
N ILE A 26 17.96 0.08 27.20
CA ILE A 26 18.84 -1.09 27.05
C ILE A 26 20.25 -0.63 26.67
N TRP A 27 20.36 0.33 25.76
CA TRP A 27 21.63 0.93 25.36
C TRP A 27 22.36 1.59 26.54
N PHE A 28 21.64 2.35 27.36
CA PHE A 28 22.18 2.99 28.56
C PHE A 28 22.74 1.97 29.54
N VAL A 29 21.93 0.97 29.93
CA VAL A 29 22.34 -0.07 30.88
C VAL A 29 23.56 -0.84 30.35
N PHE A 30 23.58 -1.15 29.05
CA PHE A 30 24.73 -1.83 28.44
C PHE A 30 26.00 -0.98 28.47
N SER A 31 25.89 0.31 28.14
CA SER A 31 27.01 1.24 28.16
C SER A 31 27.53 1.48 29.58
N GLU A 32 26.64 1.53 30.57
CA GLU A 32 26.98 1.68 31.98
C GLU A 32 27.71 0.45 32.53
N MET A 33 27.26 -0.75 32.17
CA MET A 33 27.98 -1.98 32.51
C MET A 33 29.41 -2.01 31.94
N GLN A 34 29.60 -1.51 30.71
CA GLN A 34 30.96 -1.39 30.15
C GLN A 34 31.81 -0.35 30.87
N PHE A 35 31.22 0.79 31.23
CA PHE A 35 31.90 1.84 31.98
C PHE A 35 32.40 1.31 33.33
N LEU A 36 31.52 0.67 34.10
CA LEU A 36 31.87 0.05 35.39
C LEU A 36 32.87 -1.10 35.25
N GLY A 37 32.86 -1.78 34.10
CA GLY A 37 33.84 -2.82 33.74
C GLY A 37 35.23 -2.31 33.35
N GLY A 38 35.45 -0.99 33.38
CA GLY A 38 36.75 -0.37 33.10
C GLY A 38 37.02 -0.07 31.62
N ALA A 39 35.98 0.03 30.78
CA ALA A 39 36.15 0.48 29.40
C ALA A 39 36.52 1.98 29.36
N GLU A 40 37.69 2.32 28.81
CA GLU A 40 38.18 3.71 28.70
C GLU A 40 37.35 4.53 27.69
N GLU A 41 36.96 3.92 26.56
CA GLU A 41 36.17 4.54 25.50
C GLU A 41 34.81 3.85 25.33
N ASN A 42 33.74 4.54 25.72
CA ASN A 42 32.37 4.08 25.54
C ASN A 42 31.41 5.25 25.31
N TYR A 43 30.16 4.93 24.97
CA TYR A 43 29.13 5.92 24.69
C TYR A 43 28.92 6.91 25.85
N ILE A 44 28.94 6.41 27.10
CA ILE A 44 28.73 7.22 28.29
C ILE A 44 29.91 8.17 28.52
N SER A 45 31.16 7.71 28.43
CA SER A 45 32.33 8.55 28.65
C SER A 45 32.47 9.66 27.60
N ALA A 46 32.01 9.41 26.38
CA ALA A 46 32.02 10.40 25.31
C ALA A 46 30.86 11.42 25.38
N PHE A 47 29.65 10.97 25.67
CA PHE A 47 28.43 11.79 25.55
C PHE A 47 27.70 12.08 26.86
N ASN A 48 27.82 11.20 27.85
CA ASN A 48 27.18 11.36 29.15
C ASN A 48 28.16 12.03 30.12
N LYS A 49 28.32 13.34 29.97
CA LYS A 49 29.00 14.16 30.97
C LYS A 49 28.06 14.29 32.17
N ASP A 50 28.54 14.02 33.39
CA ASP A 50 27.84 14.14 34.69
C ASP A 50 27.15 15.50 34.97
N GLN A 51 27.16 16.41 34.00
CA GLN A 51 26.59 17.76 34.05
C GLN A 51 25.13 17.83 33.56
N PHE A 52 24.61 16.80 32.87
CA PHE A 52 23.25 16.81 32.33
C PHE A 52 22.21 16.22 33.29
N SER A 53 20.98 16.76 33.24
CA SER A 53 19.85 16.22 34.00
C SER A 53 19.51 14.81 33.50
N ASN A 54 19.06 13.93 34.38
CA ASN A 54 18.57 12.58 34.02
C ASN A 54 17.52 12.62 32.89
N TYR A 55 16.76 13.71 32.81
CA TYR A 55 15.79 13.97 31.75
C TYR A 55 16.45 14.17 30.38
N ASP A 56 17.49 15.01 30.31
CA ASP A 56 18.20 15.33 29.07
C ASP A 56 18.92 14.10 28.51
N ASN A 57 19.50 13.28 29.41
CA ASN A 57 20.11 12.01 29.05
C ASN A 57 19.10 11.03 28.46
N THR A 58 17.91 10.91 29.07
CA THR A 58 16.85 10.02 28.60
C THR A 58 16.36 10.42 27.20
N ILE A 59 16.21 11.73 26.96
CA ILE A 59 15.83 12.24 25.64
C ILE A 59 16.91 11.91 24.61
N SER A 60 18.17 12.17 24.93
CA SER A 60 19.29 11.94 24.01
C SER A 60 19.43 10.46 23.64
N LEU A 61 19.29 9.55 24.62
CA LEU A 61 19.29 8.09 24.40
C LEU A 61 18.10 7.65 23.54
N THR A 62 16.91 8.16 23.82
CA THR A 62 15.70 7.83 23.06
C THR A 62 15.82 8.35 21.63
N TYR A 63 16.40 9.53 21.44
CA TYR A 63 16.68 10.12 20.13
C TYR A 63 17.70 9.30 19.34
N PHE A 64 18.81 8.87 19.96
CA PHE A 64 19.78 7.98 19.34
C PHE A 64 19.12 6.66 18.91
N ALA A 65 18.35 6.03 19.80
CA ALA A 65 17.64 4.79 19.49
C ALA A 65 16.59 4.99 18.39
N PHE A 66 15.85 6.11 18.40
CA PHE A 66 14.84 6.42 17.40
C PHE A 66 15.46 6.61 16.02
N THR A 67 16.52 7.42 15.90
CA THR A 67 17.21 7.68 14.63
C THR A 67 17.91 6.42 14.10
N THR A 68 18.39 5.54 14.98
CA THR A 68 18.97 4.24 14.61
C THR A 68 17.90 3.25 14.13
N LEU A 69 16.80 3.08 14.88
CA LEU A 69 15.70 2.17 14.50
C LEU A 69 14.97 2.61 13.22
N THR A 70 14.83 3.92 13.01
CA THR A 70 14.23 4.49 11.80
C THR A 70 15.19 4.54 10.61
N THR A 71 16.43 4.09 10.78
CA THR A 71 17.48 4.08 9.73
C THR A 71 17.87 5.46 9.21
N VAL A 72 17.55 6.53 9.96
CA VAL A 72 17.97 7.91 9.63
C VAL A 72 19.46 8.10 9.92
N GLY A 73 19.91 7.65 11.10
CA GLY A 73 21.33 7.57 11.46
C GLY A 73 22.12 8.88 11.31
N LEU A 74 21.78 9.92 12.08
CA LEU A 74 22.42 11.24 11.98
C LEU A 74 23.91 11.25 12.40
N GLY A 75 24.33 10.30 13.23
CA GLY A 75 25.75 10.07 13.59
C GLY A 75 26.31 11.01 14.65
N ASP A 76 25.51 11.95 15.15
CA ASP A 76 25.81 12.79 16.31
C ASP A 76 26.02 11.96 17.59
N TYR A 77 25.22 10.91 17.76
CA TYR A 77 25.42 9.85 18.75
C TYR A 77 25.80 8.55 18.04
N HIS A 78 26.86 7.89 18.49
CA HIS A 78 27.38 6.67 17.85
C HIS A 78 28.14 5.78 18.85
N PRO A 79 28.25 4.46 18.56
CA PRO A 79 29.05 3.55 19.37
C PRO A 79 30.56 3.82 19.24
N PHE A 80 31.29 3.76 20.34
CA PHE A 80 32.75 3.86 20.35
C PHE A 80 33.38 2.48 20.44
N SER A 81 32.99 1.69 21.44
CA SER A 81 33.62 0.41 21.73
C SER A 81 33.22 -0.66 20.70
N ASN A 82 34.09 -1.64 20.47
CA ASN A 82 33.78 -2.76 19.55
C ASN A 82 32.54 -3.54 20.00
N ASN A 83 32.32 -3.67 21.31
CA ASN A 83 31.16 -4.33 21.87
C ASN A 83 29.87 -3.53 21.61
N GLU A 84 29.92 -2.20 21.71
CA GLU A 84 28.81 -1.32 21.34
C GLU A 84 28.51 -1.39 19.84
N ARG A 85 29.54 -1.47 18.97
CA ARG A 85 29.36 -1.62 17.52
C ARG A 85 28.65 -2.93 17.16
N ILE A 86 28.99 -4.02 17.83
CA ILE A 86 28.32 -5.32 17.64
C ILE A 86 26.84 -5.21 18.06
N LEU A 87 26.56 -4.69 19.26
CA LEU A 87 25.17 -4.51 19.72
C LEU A 87 24.37 -3.59 18.79
N CYS A 88 24.95 -2.46 18.41
CA CYS A 88 24.35 -1.49 17.49
C CYS A 88 24.01 -2.14 16.14
N SER A 89 24.87 -3.03 15.63
CA SER A 89 24.61 -3.77 14.38
C SER A 89 23.35 -4.63 14.48
N PHE A 90 23.13 -5.32 15.60
CA PHE A 90 21.90 -6.08 15.83
C PHE A 90 20.66 -5.17 15.96
N ILE A 91 20.78 -4.04 16.64
CA ILE A 91 19.71 -3.04 16.77
C ILE A 91 19.34 -2.48 15.39
N MET A 92 20.31 -2.18 14.53
CA MET A 92 20.08 -1.70 13.16
C MET A 92 19.35 -2.75 12.29
N LEU A 93 19.74 -4.03 12.36
CA LEU A 93 19.05 -5.12 11.64
C LEU A 93 17.58 -5.24 12.06
N PHE A 94 17.32 -5.12 13.35
CA PHE A 94 15.96 -5.10 13.87
C PHE A 94 15.18 -3.86 13.42
N GLY A 95 15.82 -2.68 13.43
CA GLY A 95 15.25 -1.43 12.92
C GLY A 95 14.78 -1.52 11.47
N VAL A 96 15.63 -2.06 10.58
CA VAL A 96 15.28 -2.29 9.15
C VAL A 96 14.06 -3.19 9.00
N THR A 97 13.93 -4.20 9.86
CA THR A 97 12.77 -5.11 9.85
C THR A 97 11.49 -4.36 10.25
N CYS A 98 11.56 -3.50 11.26
CA CYS A 98 10.45 -2.66 11.68
C CYS A 98 10.04 -1.65 10.59
N THR A 99 11.00 -0.94 9.98
CA THR A 99 10.71 0.05 8.94
C THR A 99 10.16 -0.59 7.67
N SER A 100 10.60 -1.81 7.34
CA SER A 100 10.04 -2.60 6.22
C SER A 100 8.55 -2.89 6.40
N TYR A 101 8.12 -3.24 7.62
CA TYR A 101 6.70 -3.43 7.92
C TYR A 101 5.88 -2.14 7.77
N LEU A 102 6.44 -0.99 8.15
CA LEU A 102 5.79 0.31 7.93
C LEU A 102 5.65 0.61 6.43
N MET A 103 6.68 0.33 5.62
CA MET A 103 6.63 0.52 4.17
C MET A 103 5.58 -0.36 3.50
N ASP A 104 5.37 -1.60 3.96
CA ASP A 104 4.29 -2.46 3.44
C ASP A 104 2.91 -1.85 3.72
N ASN A 105 2.66 -1.39 4.95
CA ASN A 105 1.41 -0.73 5.31
C ASN A 105 1.17 0.55 4.50
N PHE A 106 2.24 1.33 4.25
CA PHE A 106 2.18 2.52 3.42
C PHE A 106 1.87 2.17 1.95
N SER A 107 2.49 1.13 1.41
CA SER A 107 2.21 0.65 0.05
C SER A 107 0.74 0.22 -0.11
N ARG A 108 0.19 -0.52 0.85
CA ARG A 108 -1.24 -0.89 0.86
C ARG A 108 -2.15 0.33 0.91
N MET A 109 -1.80 1.35 1.68
CA MET A 109 -2.55 2.61 1.72
C MET A 109 -2.51 3.33 0.37
N LEU A 110 -1.34 3.40 -0.28
CA LEU A 110 -1.20 3.98 -1.61
C LEU A 110 -2.01 3.21 -2.66
N GLN A 111 -2.01 1.87 -2.60
CA GLN A 111 -2.84 1.05 -3.48
C GLN A 111 -4.34 1.30 -3.24
N ALA A 112 -4.77 1.41 -1.97
CA ALA A 112 -6.16 1.74 -1.64
C ALA A 112 -6.56 3.13 -2.16
N LEU A 113 -5.65 4.12 -2.10
CA LEU A 113 -5.85 5.44 -2.71
C LEU A 113 -5.98 5.34 -4.23
N ARG A 114 -5.06 4.63 -4.89
CA ARG A 114 -5.10 4.43 -6.35
C ARG A 114 -6.36 3.68 -6.81
N ASN A 115 -6.86 2.72 -6.02
CA ASN A 115 -8.09 2.01 -6.34
C ASN A 115 -9.34 2.91 -6.26
N ILE A 116 -9.32 3.97 -5.43
CA ILE A 116 -10.37 4.99 -5.45
C ILE A 116 -10.33 5.77 -6.77
N ASP A 117 -9.12 6.08 -7.28
CA ASP A 117 -8.92 6.72 -8.59
C ASP A 117 -9.23 5.82 -9.79
N LYS A 118 -9.17 4.49 -9.68
CA LYS A 118 -9.49 3.59 -10.80
C LYS A 118 -10.92 3.76 -11.33
N ASN A 119 -11.87 4.15 -10.47
CA ASN A 119 -13.23 4.50 -10.91
C ASN A 119 -13.27 5.77 -11.78
N HIS A 120 -12.23 6.61 -11.71
CA HIS A 120 -12.05 7.82 -12.52
C HIS A 120 -11.13 7.60 -13.74
N GLU A 121 -10.30 6.55 -13.76
CA GLU A 121 -9.29 6.34 -14.81
C GLU A 121 -9.90 6.19 -16.21
N GLU A 122 -11.03 5.49 -16.36
CA GLU A 122 -11.67 5.35 -17.68
C GLU A 122 -12.27 6.67 -18.19
N SER A 123 -12.83 7.49 -17.29
CA SER A 123 -13.33 8.83 -17.62
C SER A 123 -12.18 9.75 -18.00
N GLU A 124 -11.06 9.69 -17.29
CA GLU A 124 -9.85 10.47 -17.61
C GLU A 124 -9.26 10.06 -18.97
N ARG A 125 -9.15 8.74 -19.25
CA ARG A 125 -8.69 8.24 -20.55
C ARG A 125 -9.56 8.72 -21.70
N PHE A 126 -10.86 8.78 -21.50
CA PHE A 126 -11.78 9.31 -22.49
C PHE A 126 -11.56 10.81 -22.74
N HIS A 127 -11.39 11.63 -21.70
CA HIS A 127 -11.09 13.05 -21.87
C HIS A 127 -9.70 13.27 -22.51
N LEU A 128 -8.71 12.43 -22.22
CA LEU A 128 -7.41 12.44 -22.90
C LEU A 128 -7.54 12.08 -24.39
N PHE A 129 -8.38 11.10 -24.72
CA PHE A 129 -8.71 10.74 -26.10
C PHE A 129 -9.38 11.90 -26.84
N LEU A 130 -10.35 12.59 -26.22
CA LEU A 130 -10.97 13.79 -26.79
C LEU A 130 -9.95 14.91 -27.03
N GLY A 131 -9.03 15.13 -26.07
CA GLY A 131 -7.93 16.08 -26.24
C GLY A 131 -7.00 15.72 -27.41
N THR A 132 -6.74 14.42 -27.59
CA THR A 132 -5.94 13.91 -28.69
C THR A 132 -6.64 14.10 -30.03
N LEU A 133 -7.94 13.81 -30.12
CA LEU A 133 -8.75 14.07 -31.32
C LEU A 133 -8.74 15.55 -31.70
N ARG A 134 -8.88 16.46 -30.72
CA ARG A 134 -8.77 17.90 -30.96
C ARG A 134 -7.41 18.25 -31.55
N LYS A 135 -6.33 17.68 -31.03
CA LYS A 135 -4.98 17.90 -31.55
C LYS A 135 -4.82 17.40 -33.00
N PHE A 136 -5.39 16.25 -33.35
CA PHE A 136 -5.35 15.72 -34.72
C PHE A 136 -6.23 16.48 -35.71
N ASN A 137 -7.20 17.25 -35.21
CA ASN A 137 -8.11 18.06 -36.00
C ASN A 137 -7.74 19.55 -35.97
N ASP A 138 -6.44 19.86 -35.97
CA ASP A 138 -5.89 21.23 -35.93
C ASP A 138 -6.47 22.13 -34.82
N TYR A 139 -6.74 21.53 -33.66
CA TYR A 139 -7.38 22.18 -32.50
C TYR A 139 -8.80 22.71 -32.76
N VAL A 140 -9.42 22.33 -33.88
CA VAL A 140 -10.82 22.60 -34.15
C VAL A 140 -11.66 21.75 -33.19
N ARG A 141 -12.41 22.43 -32.33
CA ARG A 141 -13.35 21.77 -31.41
C ARG A 141 -14.39 21.00 -32.21
N ILE A 142 -14.63 19.78 -31.77
CA ILE A 142 -15.78 18.99 -32.21
C ILE A 142 -17.05 19.72 -31.71
N SER A 143 -18.17 19.60 -32.43
CA SER A 143 -19.39 20.28 -32.02
C SER A 143 -19.81 19.84 -30.62
N ASP A 144 -20.16 20.78 -29.75
CA ASP A 144 -20.55 20.48 -28.36
C ASP A 144 -21.67 19.43 -28.29
N THR A 145 -22.61 19.48 -29.26
CA THR A 145 -23.70 18.50 -29.40
C THR A 145 -23.24 17.07 -29.68
N PHE A 146 -22.09 16.88 -30.34
CA PHE A 146 -21.53 15.57 -30.61
C PHE A 146 -20.69 15.09 -29.41
N GLU A 147 -19.94 15.99 -28.78
CA GLU A 147 -19.19 15.70 -27.55
C GLU A 147 -20.12 15.21 -26.43
N THR A 148 -21.24 15.90 -26.18
CA THR A 148 -22.24 15.45 -25.19
C THR A 148 -22.84 14.09 -25.52
N LYS A 149 -23.09 13.79 -26.80
CA LYS A 149 -23.60 12.47 -27.23
C LYS A 149 -22.56 11.37 -27.00
N LEU A 150 -21.29 11.66 -27.27
CA LEU A 150 -20.18 10.74 -27.08
C LEU A 150 -20.01 10.43 -25.59
N GLU A 151 -20.00 11.46 -24.74
CA GLU A 151 -19.96 11.34 -23.28
C GLU A 151 -21.10 10.48 -22.74
N ALA A 152 -22.33 10.76 -23.16
CA ALA A 152 -23.50 9.99 -22.73
C ALA A 152 -23.41 8.50 -23.13
N TYR A 153 -22.90 8.22 -24.33
CA TYR A 153 -22.68 6.84 -24.78
C TYR A 153 -21.62 6.12 -23.93
N PHE A 154 -20.47 6.75 -23.67
CA PHE A 154 -19.40 6.12 -22.89
C PHE A 154 -19.78 5.97 -21.42
N GLN A 155 -20.49 6.92 -20.83
CA GLN A 155 -21.04 6.78 -19.47
C GLN A 155 -22.00 5.59 -19.37
N TYR A 156 -22.92 5.44 -20.33
CA TYR A 156 -23.79 4.28 -20.40
C TYR A 156 -22.98 2.98 -20.55
N ARG A 157 -21.99 2.98 -21.45
CA ARG A 157 -21.12 1.81 -21.65
C ARG A 157 -20.39 1.42 -20.36
N TRP A 158 -19.79 2.35 -19.63
CA TRP A 158 -19.08 2.03 -18.39
C TRP A 158 -19.99 1.50 -17.29
N GLN A 159 -21.23 2.01 -17.20
CA GLN A 159 -22.19 1.55 -16.20
C GLN A 159 -22.79 0.17 -16.52
N PHE A 160 -22.96 -0.16 -17.81
CA PHE A 160 -23.77 -1.32 -18.23
C PHE A 160 -23.00 -2.38 -19.05
N ASN A 161 -21.74 -2.16 -19.40
CA ASN A 161 -20.94 -3.14 -20.13
C ASN A 161 -20.49 -4.28 -19.20
N ARG A 162 -21.21 -5.40 -19.28
CA ARG A 162 -20.93 -6.62 -18.50
C ARG A 162 -19.54 -7.21 -18.77
N ASN A 163 -18.95 -6.95 -19.93
CA ASN A 163 -17.62 -7.46 -20.28
C ASN A 163 -16.48 -6.73 -19.54
N LEU A 164 -16.76 -5.65 -18.82
CA LEU A 164 -15.78 -5.03 -17.91
C LEU A 164 -15.56 -5.87 -16.64
N ALA A 165 -16.42 -6.85 -16.35
CA ALA A 165 -16.34 -7.68 -15.15
C ALA A 165 -15.10 -8.59 -15.10
N VAL A 166 -14.46 -8.88 -16.24
CA VAL A 166 -13.20 -9.62 -16.35
C VAL A 166 -12.31 -8.85 -17.31
N SER A 167 -11.64 -7.81 -16.81
CA SER A 167 -10.85 -6.90 -17.65
C SER A 167 -9.40 -6.73 -17.18
N THR A 168 -9.13 -7.01 -15.90
CA THR A 168 -7.78 -6.98 -15.34
C THR A 168 -7.22 -8.39 -15.13
N PRO A 169 -5.88 -8.56 -15.11
CA PRO A 169 -5.25 -9.85 -14.78
C PRO A 169 -5.68 -10.39 -13.41
N GLU A 170 -5.97 -9.49 -12.46
CA GLU A 170 -6.50 -9.85 -11.16
C GLU A 170 -7.93 -10.41 -11.25
N ASP A 171 -8.79 -9.85 -12.10
CA ASP A 171 -10.14 -10.37 -12.32
C ASP A 171 -10.11 -11.75 -12.99
N GLU A 172 -9.19 -11.97 -13.93
CA GLU A 172 -8.96 -13.28 -14.57
C GLU A 172 -8.54 -14.32 -13.54
N GLN A 173 -7.61 -14.00 -12.64
CA GLN A 173 -7.20 -14.90 -11.55
C GLN A 173 -8.36 -15.25 -10.63
N ILE A 174 -9.15 -14.26 -10.19
CA ILE A 174 -10.33 -14.49 -9.36
C ILE A 174 -11.33 -15.39 -10.10
N PHE A 175 -11.51 -15.17 -11.41
CA PHE A 175 -12.41 -15.98 -12.22
C PHE A 175 -11.93 -17.43 -12.33
N GLU A 176 -10.63 -17.65 -12.51
CA GLU A 176 -10.01 -18.99 -12.56
C GLU A 176 -10.10 -19.75 -11.24
N GLU A 177 -10.06 -19.06 -10.10
CA GLU A 177 -10.25 -19.67 -8.78
C GLU A 177 -11.69 -20.16 -8.52
N LEU A 178 -12.67 -19.68 -9.29
CA LEU A 178 -14.06 -20.10 -9.11
C LEU A 178 -14.28 -21.56 -9.52
N PRO A 179 -15.13 -22.31 -8.78
CA PRO A 179 -15.58 -23.63 -9.20
C PRO A 179 -16.17 -23.59 -10.62
N GLY A 180 -15.85 -24.59 -11.46
CA GLY A 180 -16.27 -24.59 -12.87
C GLY A 180 -17.78 -24.43 -13.12
N ARG A 181 -18.62 -24.84 -12.16
CA ARG A 181 -20.07 -24.59 -12.19
C ARG A 181 -20.40 -23.09 -12.12
N LEU A 182 -19.74 -22.34 -11.23
CA LEU A 182 -19.93 -20.90 -11.08
C LEU A 182 -19.37 -20.14 -12.29
N GLN A 183 -18.23 -20.56 -12.84
CA GLN A 183 -17.69 -20.00 -14.09
C GLN A 183 -18.69 -20.15 -15.24
N THR A 184 -19.24 -21.36 -15.42
CA THR A 184 -20.25 -21.64 -16.45
C THR A 184 -21.49 -20.77 -16.25
N GLN A 185 -21.96 -20.65 -15.01
CA GLN A 185 -23.11 -19.82 -14.68
C GLN A 185 -22.86 -18.33 -14.99
N LEU A 186 -21.68 -17.81 -14.64
CA LEU A 186 -21.29 -16.43 -14.96
C LEU A 186 -21.23 -16.20 -16.48
N TYR A 187 -20.67 -17.14 -17.24
CA TYR A 187 -20.63 -17.03 -18.69
C TYR A 187 -22.03 -17.03 -19.32
N VAL A 188 -22.86 -18.01 -18.98
CA VAL A 188 -24.15 -18.23 -19.65
C VAL A 188 -25.23 -17.27 -19.14
N GLU A 189 -25.31 -17.03 -17.84
CA GLU A 189 -26.41 -16.27 -17.22
C GLU A 189 -26.11 -14.78 -17.06
N TYR A 190 -24.85 -14.37 -17.12
CA TYR A 190 -24.47 -12.96 -16.93
C TYR A 190 -23.77 -12.36 -18.15
N LEU A 191 -22.56 -12.83 -18.50
CA LEU A 191 -21.71 -12.25 -19.55
C LEU A 191 -22.35 -12.37 -20.93
N PHE A 192 -22.73 -13.58 -21.34
CA PHE A 192 -23.25 -13.88 -22.68
C PHE A 192 -24.76 -14.10 -22.72
N LYS A 193 -25.50 -13.77 -21.66
CA LYS A 193 -26.96 -14.00 -21.58
C LYS A 193 -27.71 -13.53 -22.84
N ASN A 194 -27.48 -12.29 -23.27
CA ASN A 194 -28.18 -11.73 -24.41
C ASN A 194 -27.83 -12.47 -25.72
N PHE A 195 -26.58 -12.90 -25.87
CA PHE A 195 -26.15 -13.70 -27.01
C PHE A 195 -26.82 -15.07 -27.00
N MET A 196 -26.85 -15.74 -25.84
CA MET A 196 -27.50 -17.04 -25.67
C MET A 196 -29.00 -16.97 -25.93
N ASP A 197 -29.69 -15.90 -25.46
CA ASP A 197 -31.12 -15.67 -25.69
C ASP A 197 -31.44 -15.43 -27.18
N ILE A 198 -30.58 -14.70 -27.90
CA ILE A 198 -30.74 -14.47 -29.34
C ILE A 198 -30.46 -15.76 -30.12
N TYR A 199 -29.38 -16.44 -29.78
CA TYR A 199 -28.94 -17.66 -30.44
C TYR A 199 -29.95 -18.80 -30.26
N SER A 200 -30.53 -18.96 -29.06
CA SER A 200 -31.56 -19.97 -28.79
C SER A 200 -32.83 -19.70 -29.60
N LYS A 201 -33.21 -18.43 -29.80
CA LYS A 201 -34.35 -18.04 -30.63
C LYS A 201 -34.11 -18.32 -32.11
N ILE A 202 -32.87 -18.11 -32.60
CA ILE A 202 -32.51 -18.36 -33.99
C ILE A 202 -32.52 -19.86 -34.32
N LEU A 203 -32.10 -20.71 -33.37
CA LEU A 203 -32.01 -22.15 -33.58
C LEU A 203 -33.26 -22.93 -33.14
N ASP A 204 -34.32 -22.23 -32.72
CA ASP A 204 -35.57 -22.82 -32.22
C ASP A 204 -35.35 -23.92 -31.16
N ILE A 205 -34.27 -23.76 -30.38
CA ILE A 205 -33.95 -24.68 -29.29
C ILE A 205 -34.89 -24.33 -28.15
N ASN A 206 -35.96 -25.12 -28.00
CA ASN A 206 -36.82 -25.07 -26.82
C ASN A 206 -35.93 -25.13 -25.58
N GLN A 207 -35.94 -24.06 -24.78
CA GLN A 207 -35.24 -23.98 -23.50
C GLN A 207 -35.85 -24.99 -22.52
N THR A 208 -35.52 -26.27 -22.66
CA THR A 208 -35.63 -27.20 -21.54
C THR A 208 -34.66 -26.69 -20.50
N ARG A 209 -35.21 -25.98 -19.49
CA ARG A 209 -34.49 -25.58 -18.29
C ARG A 209 -33.55 -26.72 -17.89
N TYR A 210 -32.26 -26.47 -17.96
CA TYR A 210 -31.29 -27.33 -17.29
C TYR A 210 -31.52 -27.16 -15.79
N GLU A 211 -32.46 -27.93 -15.24
CA GLU A 211 -32.57 -28.14 -13.81
C GLU A 211 -31.32 -28.90 -13.39
N PHE A 212 -30.30 -28.15 -12.97
CA PHE A 212 -29.17 -28.73 -12.27
C PHE A 212 -29.69 -29.36 -10.98
N LYS A 213 -29.87 -30.69 -11.00
CA LYS A 213 -30.23 -31.49 -9.84
C LYS A 213 -29.28 -31.15 -8.69
N ARG A 214 -29.89 -30.90 -7.53
CA ARG A 214 -29.27 -30.56 -6.25
C ARG A 214 -28.21 -31.57 -5.84
#